data_AF-A0A953KJQ4-F1
#
_entry.id   AF-A0A953KJQ4-F1
#
_cell.length_a   1.000
_cell.length_b   1.000
_cell.length_c   1.000
_cell.angle_alpha   90.00
_cell.angle_beta   90.00
_cell.angle_gamma   90.00
#
_symmetry.space_group_name_H-M   'P 1'
#
loop_
_entity.id
_entity.type
_entity.pdbx_description
1 polymer ?
#
loop_
_entity_poly.entity_id
_entity_poly.type
_entity_poly.pdbx_seq_one_letter_code
_entity_poly.pdbx_strand_id
1 'polypeptide(L)'
;MIKAVGSVLALSLLLACGLHKNDYVYPANIQAVQEQEFDHFIQRGYRLYGKHCASCHGKYYTSKDGGDRFTELQIRNYAVMMKIRNETHEFTQRIPKDDIDAICVYLKYRK
;
A
#
# COMPACT_ATOMS: atom_id res chain seq x y z
N MET A 1 -31.16 43.95 -0.87
CA MET A 1 -30.87 42.60 -0.35
C MET A 1 -31.32 41.58 -1.41
N ILE A 2 -30.40 40.88 -2.08
CA ILE A 2 -30.58 39.56 -2.72
C ILE A 2 -29.17 39.03 -3.09
N LYS A 3 -28.72 38.09 -2.25
CA LYS A 3 -27.86 36.91 -2.46
C LYS A 3 -26.80 36.92 -3.58
N ALA A 4 -25.55 37.21 -3.20
CA ALA A 4 -24.38 36.60 -3.82
C ALA A 4 -24.16 35.22 -3.19
N VAL A 5 -24.71 34.16 -3.81
CA VAL A 5 -24.45 32.77 -3.40
C VAL A 5 -24.29 31.96 -4.68
N GLY A 6 -23.05 31.58 -4.98
CA GLY A 6 -22.80 30.57 -6.00
C GLY A 6 -21.52 30.83 -6.79
N SER A 7 -20.36 30.49 -6.21
CA SER A 7 -19.17 29.99 -6.93
C SER A 7 -17.98 29.78 -5.99
N VAL A 8 -18.12 28.99 -4.92
CA VAL A 8 -16.95 28.57 -4.11
C VAL A 8 -16.86 27.04 -3.95
N LEU A 9 -17.86 26.28 -4.42
CA LEU A 9 -17.99 24.86 -4.09
C LEU A 9 -17.26 23.89 -5.04
N ALA A 10 -16.17 24.30 -5.69
CA ALA A 10 -15.45 23.45 -6.66
C ALA A 10 -13.94 23.29 -6.40
N LEU A 11 -13.42 23.79 -5.27
CA LEU A 11 -11.96 23.74 -4.99
C LEU A 11 -11.57 22.90 -3.77
N SER A 12 -12.48 22.07 -3.25
CA SER A 12 -12.24 21.30 -2.01
C SER A 12 -11.87 19.83 -2.25
N LEU A 13 -11.83 19.35 -3.49
CA LEU A 13 -11.65 17.93 -3.83
C LEU A 13 -10.19 17.47 -4.03
N LEU A 14 -9.19 18.34 -3.78
CA LEU A 14 -7.78 18.01 -3.99
C LEU A 14 -7.00 17.63 -2.72
N LEU A 15 -7.63 17.60 -1.54
CA LEU A 15 -6.92 17.37 -0.29
C LEU A 15 -7.20 15.98 0.27
N ALA A 16 -6.12 15.21 0.35
CA ALA A 16 -5.91 13.99 1.14
C ALA A 16 -6.13 12.63 0.44
N CYS A 17 -5.30 12.34 -0.55
CA CYS A 17 -4.71 10.99 -0.69
C CYS A 17 -3.27 11.04 -0.16
N GLY A 18 -3.13 11.09 1.16
CA GLY A 18 -1.82 11.04 1.82
C GLY A 18 -1.70 9.78 2.64
N LEU A 19 -0.88 8.81 2.20
CA LEU A 19 -0.22 7.98 3.20
C LEU A 19 0.65 8.92 4.04
N HIS A 20 0.65 8.79 5.36
CA HIS A 20 1.64 9.52 6.14
C HIS A 20 3.02 8.98 5.73
N LYS A 21 3.90 9.85 5.23
CA LYS A 21 5.33 9.52 4.95
C LYS A 21 6.03 8.90 6.17
N ASN A 22 5.45 9.05 7.35
CA ASN A 22 5.91 8.44 8.58
C ASN A 22 5.70 6.92 8.64
N ASP A 23 4.85 6.32 7.81
CA ASP A 23 4.45 4.91 7.89
C ASP A 23 5.33 3.96 7.07
N TYR A 24 6.32 4.47 6.35
CA TYR A 24 7.28 3.67 5.56
C TYR A 24 8.67 4.29 5.54
N VAL A 25 9.65 3.50 5.10
CA VAL A 25 11.03 3.91 4.86
C VAL A 25 11.33 3.90 3.37
N TYR A 26 12.07 4.90 2.90
CA TYR A 26 12.57 4.90 1.54
C TYR A 26 13.70 3.87 1.36
N PRO A 27 13.85 3.27 0.16
CA PRO A 27 15.02 2.49 -0.18
C PRO A 27 16.29 3.35 -0.10
N ALA A 28 17.40 2.78 0.37
CA ALA A 28 18.65 3.51 0.62
C ALA A 28 19.21 4.27 -0.61
N ASN A 29 18.88 3.83 -1.83
CA ASN A 29 19.41 4.39 -3.07
C ASN A 29 18.35 5.16 -3.89
N ILE A 30 17.24 5.56 -3.27
CA ILE A 30 16.23 6.35 -3.99
C ILE A 30 16.75 7.79 -4.20
N GLN A 31 16.56 8.32 -5.40
CA GLN A 31 16.82 9.73 -5.68
C GLN A 31 15.58 10.57 -5.36
N ALA A 32 15.76 11.84 -5.01
CA ALA A 32 14.65 12.75 -4.72
C ALA A 32 13.59 12.80 -5.84
N VAL A 33 14.03 12.71 -7.10
CA VAL A 33 13.14 12.69 -8.28
C VAL A 33 12.28 11.42 -8.38
N GLN A 34 12.68 10.35 -7.70
CA GLN A 34 11.98 9.06 -7.68
C GLN A 34 11.07 8.91 -6.45
N GLU A 35 11.19 9.79 -5.45
CA GLU A 35 10.39 9.71 -4.23
C GLU A 35 8.90 9.78 -4.51
N GLN A 36 8.46 10.68 -5.40
CA GLN A 36 7.05 10.80 -5.73
C GLN A 36 6.50 9.53 -6.38
N GLU A 37 7.26 8.93 -7.30
CA GLU A 37 6.88 7.66 -7.93
C GLU A 37 6.81 6.53 -6.90
N PHE A 38 7.77 6.49 -5.97
CA PHE A 38 7.77 5.54 -4.88
C PHE A 38 6.59 5.73 -3.92
N ASP A 39 6.23 6.98 -3.60
CA ASP A 39 5.06 7.30 -2.78
C ASP A 39 3.77 6.77 -3.44
N HIS A 40 3.61 6.99 -4.75
CA HIS A 40 2.48 6.45 -5.51
C HIS A 40 2.46 4.92 -5.50
N PHE A 41 3.64 4.30 -5.65
CA PHE A 41 3.78 2.85 -5.65
C PHE A 41 3.44 2.23 -4.29
N ILE A 42 3.96 2.78 -3.20
CA ILE A 42 3.66 2.34 -1.83
C ILE A 42 2.17 2.51 -1.53
N GLN A 43 1.55 3.63 -1.93
CA GLN A 43 0.12 3.85 -1.76
C GLN A 43 -0.73 2.83 -2.52
N ARG A 44 -0.32 2.43 -3.72
CA ARG A 44 -0.99 1.37 -4.47
C ARG A 44 -0.93 0.05 -3.71
N GLY A 45 0.27 -0.35 -3.25
CA GLY A 45 0.46 -1.58 -2.47
C GLY A 45 -0.37 -1.61 -1.20
N TYR A 46 -0.43 -0.49 -0.48
CA TYR A 46 -1.27 -0.33 0.70
C TYR A 46 -2.76 -0.56 0.42
N ARG A 47 -3.31 0.08 -0.62
CA ARG A 47 -4.73 -0.10 -0.99
C ARG A 47 -5.03 -1.54 -1.38
N LEU A 48 -4.14 -2.16 -2.14
CA LEU A 48 -4.26 -3.56 -2.55
C LEU A 48 -4.21 -4.52 -1.35
N TYR A 49 -3.33 -4.27 -0.38
CA TYR A 49 -3.31 -5.03 0.87
C TYR A 49 -4.64 -4.90 1.63
N GLY A 50 -5.16 -3.68 1.76
CA GLY A 50 -6.46 -3.43 2.37
C GLY A 50 -7.60 -4.19 1.69
N LYS A 51 -7.56 -4.28 0.35
CA LYS A 51 -8.57 -4.97 -0.46
C LYS A 51 -8.48 -6.50 -0.39
N HIS A 52 -7.26 -7.04 -0.35
CA HIS A 52 -7.05 -8.47 -0.57
C HIS A 52 -6.60 -9.24 0.68
N CYS A 53 -5.91 -8.60 1.62
CA CYS A 53 -5.20 -9.29 2.69
C CYS A 53 -5.73 -8.96 4.09
N ALA A 54 -6.23 -7.73 4.27
CA ALA A 54 -6.57 -7.21 5.59
C ALA A 54 -7.76 -7.91 6.27
N SER A 55 -8.61 -8.63 5.53
CA SER A 55 -9.71 -9.41 6.12
C SER A 55 -9.21 -10.58 6.96
N CYS A 56 -8.08 -11.18 6.58
CA CYS A 56 -7.48 -12.31 7.30
C CYS A 56 -6.32 -11.87 8.20
N HIS A 57 -5.49 -10.93 7.73
CA HIS A 57 -4.28 -10.50 8.45
C HIS A 57 -4.48 -9.23 9.30
N GLY A 58 -5.68 -8.66 9.28
CA GLY A 58 -6.02 -7.42 9.96
C GLY A 58 -5.55 -6.17 9.22
N LYS A 59 -6.02 -5.00 9.67
CA LYS A 59 -5.44 -3.72 9.25
C LYS A 59 -4.18 -3.47 10.08
N TYR A 60 -3.11 -3.07 9.40
CA TYR A 60 -1.79 -2.98 10.04
C TYR A 60 -1.74 -1.97 11.21
N TYR A 61 -2.57 -0.91 11.16
CA TYR A 61 -2.63 0.17 12.17
C TYR A 61 -3.60 -0.09 13.34
N THR A 62 -4.34 -1.21 13.38
CA THR A 62 -5.42 -1.39 14.38
C THR A 62 -5.20 -2.53 15.38
N SER A 63 -4.07 -3.21 15.36
CA SER A 63 -3.80 -4.29 16.30
C SER A 63 -2.85 -3.80 17.40
N LYS A 64 -3.29 -3.95 18.66
CA LYS A 64 -2.50 -3.68 19.88
C LYS A 64 -1.22 -4.52 19.95
N ASP A 65 -1.19 -5.63 19.20
CA ASP A 65 -0.09 -6.59 19.13
C ASP A 65 0.68 -6.49 17.78
N GLY A 66 0.29 -5.52 16.93
CA GLY A 66 0.66 -5.47 15.50
C GLY A 66 -0.05 -6.59 14.74
N GLY A 67 -0.81 -6.28 13.69
CA GLY A 67 -1.35 -7.34 12.81
C GLY A 67 -0.18 -8.17 12.26
N ASP A 68 -0.42 -9.41 11.80
CA ASP A 68 0.62 -10.37 11.41
C ASP A 68 1.88 -9.67 10.87
N ARG A 69 2.90 -9.55 11.73
CA ARG A 69 4.15 -8.88 11.37
C ARG A 69 4.93 -9.85 10.50
N PHE A 70 4.65 -9.83 9.21
CA PHE A 70 5.46 -10.57 8.24
C PHE A 70 6.91 -10.10 8.34
N THR A 71 7.81 -11.02 8.63
CA THR A 71 9.26 -10.78 8.60
C THR A 71 9.71 -10.51 7.16
N GLU A 72 10.85 -9.83 7.00
CA GLU A 72 11.41 -9.58 5.66
C GLU A 72 11.63 -10.88 4.88
N LEU A 73 12.09 -11.94 5.57
CA LEU A 73 12.31 -13.25 4.96
C LEU A 73 11.00 -13.88 4.48
N GLN A 74 9.91 -13.79 5.26
CA GLN A 74 8.59 -14.28 4.83
C GLN A 74 8.10 -13.54 3.59
N ILE A 75 8.21 -12.20 3.55
CA ILE A 75 7.81 -11.38 2.41
C ILE A 75 8.63 -11.75 1.16
N ARG A 76 9.96 -11.90 1.32
CA ARG A 76 10.87 -12.26 0.23
C ARG A 76 10.56 -13.64 -0.32
N ASN A 77 10.44 -14.64 0.57
CA ASN A 77 10.13 -16.01 0.17
C ASN A 77 8.77 -16.08 -0.55
N TYR A 78 7.78 -15.35 -0.05
CA TYR A 78 6.47 -15.26 -0.69
C TYR A 78 6.56 -14.72 -2.12
N ALA A 79 7.25 -13.59 -2.31
CA ALA A 79 7.44 -12.99 -3.64
C ALA A 79 8.19 -13.92 -4.61
N VAL A 80 9.17 -14.69 -4.12
CA VAL A 80 9.89 -15.69 -4.92
C VAL A 80 8.98 -16.86 -5.30
N MET A 81 8.22 -17.42 -4.34
CA MET A 81 7.33 -18.55 -4.59
C MET A 81 6.22 -18.20 -5.58
N MET A 82 5.73 -16.95 -5.55
CA MET A 82 4.79 -16.43 -6.55
C MET A 82 5.36 -16.39 -7.96
N LYS A 83 6.66 -16.14 -8.11
CA LYS A 83 7.34 -16.10 -9.41
C LYS A 83 7.63 -17.49 -9.97
N ILE A 84 7.97 -18.45 -9.11
CA ILE A 84 8.44 -19.77 -9.54
C ILE A 84 7.28 -20.76 -9.75
N ARG A 85 6.30 -20.77 -8.84
CA ARG A 85 5.37 -21.90 -8.74
C ARG A 85 3.90 -21.54 -8.81
N ASN A 86 3.56 -20.26 -8.65
CA ASN A 86 2.17 -19.83 -8.41
C ASN A 86 1.50 -20.57 -7.22
N GLU A 87 2.30 -21.08 -6.27
CA GLU A 87 1.88 -22.05 -5.23
C GLU A 87 1.51 -21.42 -3.89
N THR A 88 1.56 -20.10 -3.73
CA THR A 88 1.03 -19.51 -2.49
C THR A 88 -0.49 -19.54 -2.49
N HIS A 89 -1.13 -19.52 -1.31
CA HIS A 89 -2.57 -19.44 -1.05
C HIS A 89 -3.45 -19.41 -2.31
N GLU A 90 -4.34 -20.39 -2.50
CA GLU A 90 -5.26 -20.46 -3.66
C GLU A 90 -5.95 -19.10 -3.94
N PHE A 91 -6.26 -18.33 -2.89
CA PHE A 91 -6.80 -16.99 -2.99
C PHE A 91 -5.96 -16.01 -3.84
N THR A 92 -4.63 -16.06 -3.77
CA THR A 92 -3.75 -15.13 -4.48
C THR A 92 -3.58 -15.44 -5.96
N GLN A 93 -4.00 -16.64 -6.40
CA GLN A 93 -4.07 -16.98 -7.82
C GLN A 93 -5.09 -16.11 -8.59
N ARG A 94 -6.01 -15.44 -7.88
CA ARG A 94 -7.01 -14.53 -8.45
C ARG A 94 -6.57 -13.07 -8.45
N ILE A 95 -5.37 -12.78 -7.97
CA ILE A 95 -4.81 -11.43 -7.88
C ILE A 95 -3.75 -11.29 -8.97
N PRO A 96 -3.79 -10.23 -9.80
CA PRO A 96 -2.74 -9.97 -10.77
C PRO A 96 -1.35 -9.97 -10.11
N LYS A 97 -0.35 -10.57 -10.77
CA LYS A 97 1.00 -10.66 -10.22
C LYS A 97 1.58 -9.29 -9.85
N ASP A 98 1.33 -8.28 -10.68
CA ASP A 98 1.78 -6.90 -10.45
C ASP A 98 1.08 -6.23 -9.25
N ASP A 99 -0.11 -6.71 -8.88
CA ASP A 99 -0.80 -6.28 -7.65
C ASP A 99 -0.15 -6.96 -6.44
N ILE A 100 0.17 -8.25 -6.52
CA ILE A 100 0.91 -8.97 -5.46
C ILE A 100 2.30 -8.36 -5.24
N ASP A 101 3.04 -8.07 -6.30
CA ASP A 101 4.37 -7.45 -6.20
C ASP A 101 4.28 -6.08 -5.50
N ALA A 102 3.27 -5.26 -5.82
CA ALA A 102 3.04 -3.99 -5.13
C ALA A 102 2.69 -4.17 -3.64
N ILE A 103 1.89 -5.19 -3.29
CA ILE A 103 1.62 -5.54 -1.88
C ILE A 103 2.93 -5.92 -1.18
N CYS A 104 3.75 -6.78 -1.77
CA CYS A 104 5.02 -7.22 -1.17
C CYS A 104 6.00 -6.05 -0.95
N VAL A 105 6.07 -5.09 -1.88
CA VAL A 105 6.91 -3.90 -1.70
C VAL A 105 6.37 -2.99 -0.60
N TYR A 106 5.05 -2.74 -0.55
CA TYR A 106 4.44 -2.03 0.58
C TYR A 106 4.80 -2.72 1.90
N LEU A 107 4.64 -4.04 1.97
CA LEU A 107 4.99 -4.81 3.15
C LEU A 107 6.48 -4.68 3.50
N LYS A 108 7.39 -4.71 2.51
CA LYS A 108 8.82 -4.59 2.79
C LYS A 108 9.20 -3.24 3.42
N TYR A 109 8.60 -2.15 2.97
CA TYR A 109 9.02 -0.79 3.32
C TYR A 109 8.16 -0.14 4.40
N ARG A 110 7.03 -0.74 4.80
CA ARG A 110 6.22 -0.24 5.93
C ARG A 110 6.99 -0.27 7.26
N LYS A 111 6.69 0.67 8.15
CA LYS A 111 7.15 0.68 9.54
C LYS A 111 6.22 -0.10 10.47
#